data_AF-A0A1I0F5H6-F1
#
_entry.id   AF-A0A1I0F5H6-F1
#
_cell.length_a   1.000
_cell.length_b   1.000
_cell.length_c   1.000
_cell.angle_alpha   90.00
_cell.angle_beta   90.00
_cell.angle_gamma   90.00
#
_symmetry.space_group_name_H-M   'P 1'
#
loop_
_entity.id
_entity.type
_entity.pdbx_description
1 polymer ?
#
loop_
_entity_poly.entity_id
_entity_poly.type
_entity_poly.pdbx_seq_one_letter_code
_entity_poly.pdbx_strand_id
1 'polypeptide(L)'
;MDRRGGVLELSWSDAEERLQGSLQPLAPRAGEPLKVTLHVGSFQGAPFEGPLTVSLRERGATHGQVRTVQKGAVNWHVEFVPERAAVHQLDVSFRTTRIKVLHAEFDVGSPRLPHLLLWGGVGLGVLGAILLARRLLQKEKPPGSPAPETGISSAPGPDESSSL
;
A
#
# COMPACT_ATOMS: atom_id res chain seq x y z
N MET A 1 14.09 2.66 -11.23
CA MET A 1 13.29 2.66 -12.47
C MET A 1 11.89 3.14 -12.15
N ASP A 2 11.61 4.40 -12.48
CA ASP A 2 10.31 5.04 -12.22
C ASP A 2 9.32 4.61 -13.31
N ARG A 3 8.36 3.71 -12.98
CA ARG A 3 7.35 3.17 -13.92
C ARG A 3 6.03 3.95 -13.84
N ARG A 4 6.10 5.27 -13.69
CA ARG A 4 4.92 6.13 -13.54
C ARG A 4 4.28 6.38 -14.92
N GLY A 5 3.14 5.74 -15.17
CA GLY A 5 2.21 6.16 -16.22
C GLY A 5 2.15 5.31 -17.49
N GLY A 6 2.70 4.11 -17.49
CA GLY A 6 2.48 3.18 -18.61
C GLY A 6 1.01 2.76 -18.70
N VAL A 7 0.59 2.37 -19.90
CA VAL A 7 -0.70 1.77 -20.21
C VAL A 7 -0.45 0.34 -20.70
N LEU A 8 -1.19 -0.64 -20.19
CA LEU A 8 -1.18 -1.99 -20.77
C LEU A 8 -2.25 -2.05 -21.86
N GLU A 9 -1.83 -2.21 -23.12
CA GLU A 9 -2.74 -2.32 -24.25
C GLU A 9 -3.26 -3.76 -24.41
N LEU A 10 -4.56 -3.88 -24.61
CA LEU A 10 -5.25 -5.10 -24.97
C LEU A 10 -5.71 -4.95 -26.42
N SER A 11 -5.45 -5.93 -27.26
CA SER A 11 -6.00 -5.95 -28.62
C SER A 11 -6.45 -7.34 -28.99
N TRP A 12 -7.58 -7.40 -29.67
CA TRP A 12 -8.17 -8.59 -30.25
C TRP A 12 -8.90 -8.20 -31.52
N SER A 13 -8.90 -9.08 -32.51
CA SER A 13 -9.60 -8.87 -33.77
C SER A 13 -10.05 -10.19 -34.36
N ASP A 14 -11.21 -10.21 -34.97
CA ASP A 14 -11.66 -11.28 -35.86
C ASP A 14 -12.08 -10.74 -37.23
N ALA A 15 -12.73 -11.58 -38.05
CA ALA A 15 -13.11 -11.24 -39.41
C ALA A 15 -14.17 -10.11 -39.51
N GLU A 16 -14.88 -9.81 -38.42
CA GLU A 16 -16.04 -8.91 -38.41
C GLU A 16 -15.78 -7.69 -37.52
N GLU A 17 -15.11 -7.85 -36.38
CA GLU A 17 -14.89 -6.79 -35.39
C GLU A 17 -13.47 -6.79 -34.80
N ARG A 18 -13.11 -5.64 -34.20
CA ARG A 18 -11.90 -5.46 -33.40
C ARG A 18 -12.28 -4.96 -32.01
N LEU A 19 -11.66 -5.53 -30.99
CA LEU A 19 -11.71 -5.05 -29.61
C LEU A 19 -10.33 -4.50 -29.25
N GLN A 20 -10.27 -3.23 -28.90
CA GLN A 20 -9.08 -2.58 -28.37
C GLN A 20 -9.36 -2.15 -26.95
N GLY A 21 -8.36 -2.22 -26.08
CA GLY A 21 -8.50 -1.90 -24.69
C GLY A 21 -7.21 -1.39 -24.08
N SER A 22 -7.34 -0.76 -22.94
CA SER A 22 -6.22 -0.24 -22.18
C SER A 22 -6.48 -0.37 -20.68
N LEU A 23 -5.48 -0.85 -19.94
CA LEU A 23 -5.50 -0.85 -18.47
C LEU A 23 -4.59 0.24 -17.91
N GLN A 24 -5.09 0.91 -16.88
CA GLN A 24 -4.36 1.95 -16.15
C GLN A 24 -4.55 1.74 -14.64
N PRO A 25 -3.46 1.71 -13.84
CA PRO A 25 -2.06 1.85 -14.24
C PRO A 25 -1.47 0.57 -14.86
N LEU A 26 -0.36 0.67 -15.61
CA LEU A 26 0.39 -0.49 -16.13
C LEU A 26 0.83 -1.48 -15.05
N ALA A 27 1.12 -1.00 -13.84
CA ALA A 27 1.50 -1.82 -12.70
C ALA A 27 0.43 -1.68 -11.61
N PRO A 28 -0.71 -2.40 -11.72
CA PRO A 28 -1.77 -2.34 -10.72
C PRO A 28 -1.29 -2.92 -9.39
N ARG A 29 -1.88 -2.44 -8.30
CA ARG A 29 -1.57 -2.88 -6.95
C ARG A 29 -2.85 -3.26 -6.23
N ALA A 30 -2.73 -4.21 -5.30
CA ALA A 30 -3.84 -4.58 -4.45
C ALA A 30 -4.32 -3.38 -3.63
N GLY A 31 -5.63 -3.19 -3.57
CA GLY A 31 -6.28 -2.07 -2.90
C GLY A 31 -6.23 -0.74 -3.66
N GLU A 32 -5.57 -0.67 -4.82
CA GLU A 32 -5.55 0.53 -5.68
C GLU A 32 -6.53 0.36 -6.87
N PRO A 33 -7.16 1.45 -7.34
CA PRO A 33 -8.09 1.38 -8.46
C PRO A 33 -7.38 1.05 -9.78
N LEU A 34 -8.01 0.16 -10.54
CA LEU A 34 -7.62 -0.26 -11.88
C LEU A 34 -8.72 0.15 -12.87
N LYS A 35 -8.39 1.08 -13.75
CA LYS A 35 -9.28 1.54 -14.82
C LYS A 35 -9.06 0.71 -16.08
N VAL A 36 -10.15 0.21 -16.64
CA VAL A 36 -10.19 -0.49 -17.92
C VAL A 36 -11.01 0.36 -18.89
N THR A 37 -10.39 0.73 -20.01
CA THR A 37 -11.07 1.40 -21.13
C THR A 37 -11.11 0.44 -22.29
N LEU A 38 -12.27 0.29 -22.93
CA LEU A 38 -12.48 -0.64 -24.04
C LEU A 38 -13.15 0.09 -25.21
N HIS A 39 -12.83 -0.35 -26.42
CA HIS A 39 -13.35 0.15 -27.68
C HIS A 39 -13.61 -1.03 -28.63
N VAL A 40 -14.86 -1.22 -29.01
CA VAL A 40 -15.27 -2.22 -30.02
C VAL A 40 -15.46 -1.50 -31.35
N GLY A 41 -14.55 -1.74 -32.30
CA GLY A 41 -14.70 -1.34 -33.69
C GLY A 41 -15.30 -2.46 -34.53
N SER A 42 -15.99 -2.10 -35.61
CA SER A 42 -16.46 -3.04 -36.61
C SER A 42 -15.69 -2.82 -37.93
N PHE A 43 -15.37 -3.91 -38.64
CA PHE A 43 -14.83 -3.85 -40.00
C PHE A 43 -15.93 -3.84 -41.06
N GLN A 44 -17.09 -4.45 -40.77
CA GLN A 44 -18.28 -4.46 -41.63
C GLN A 44 -19.57 -4.44 -40.78
N GLY A 45 -20.53 -3.60 -41.17
CA GLY A 45 -21.83 -3.48 -40.50
C GLY A 45 -21.93 -2.28 -39.54
N ALA A 46 -23.03 -2.22 -38.80
CA ALA A 46 -23.28 -1.14 -37.86
C ALA A 46 -22.28 -1.17 -36.68
N PRO A 47 -21.88 -0.01 -36.12
CA PRO A 47 -21.08 0.03 -34.90
C PRO A 47 -21.75 -0.74 -33.76
N PHE A 48 -20.94 -1.41 -32.94
CA PHE A 48 -21.44 -2.03 -31.73
C PHE A 48 -21.78 -0.96 -30.68
N GLU A 49 -23.00 -1.01 -30.16
CA GLU A 49 -23.53 -0.09 -29.15
C GLU A 49 -23.96 -0.82 -27.86
N GLY A 50 -23.82 -2.14 -27.83
CA GLY A 50 -24.31 -2.98 -26.75
C GLY A 50 -23.47 -2.93 -25.47
N PRO A 51 -23.94 -3.59 -24.40
CA PRO A 51 -23.17 -3.71 -23.17
C PRO A 51 -21.97 -4.65 -23.33
N LEU A 52 -20.92 -4.38 -22.54
CA LEU A 52 -19.81 -5.30 -22.30
C LEU A 52 -19.92 -5.86 -20.89
N THR A 53 -19.67 -7.15 -20.72
CA THR A 53 -19.50 -7.77 -19.39
C THR A 53 -18.02 -8.01 -19.16
N VAL A 54 -17.46 -7.30 -18.19
CA VAL A 54 -16.05 -7.39 -17.80
C VAL A 54 -15.96 -8.08 -16.45
N SER A 55 -15.13 -9.11 -16.36
CA SER A 55 -14.85 -9.80 -15.11
C SER A 55 -13.37 -9.74 -14.77
N LEU A 56 -13.07 -9.53 -13.50
CA LEU A 56 -11.73 -9.56 -12.93
C LEU A 56 -11.70 -10.60 -11.82
N ARG A 57 -10.82 -11.58 -11.94
CA ARG A 57 -10.62 -12.62 -10.93
C ARG A 57 -9.14 -12.92 -10.73
N GLU A 58 -8.80 -13.52 -9.60
CA GLU A 58 -7.50 -14.14 -9.42
C GLU A 58 -7.38 -15.39 -10.31
N ARG A 59 -6.20 -15.67 -10.86
CA ARG A 59 -5.97 -16.85 -11.69
C ARG A 59 -6.28 -18.12 -10.88
N GLY A 60 -7.18 -18.96 -11.38
CA GLY A 60 -7.61 -20.19 -10.71
C GLY A 60 -8.74 -19.99 -9.68
N ALA A 61 -9.16 -18.76 -9.40
CA ALA A 61 -10.34 -18.51 -8.58
C ALA A 61 -11.63 -18.78 -9.37
N THR A 62 -12.65 -19.29 -8.68
CA THR A 62 -14.00 -19.51 -9.24
C THR A 62 -14.89 -18.27 -9.19
N HIS A 63 -14.50 -17.26 -8.39
CA HIS A 63 -15.26 -16.04 -8.17
C HIS A 63 -14.37 -14.82 -8.40
N GLY A 64 -15.00 -13.71 -8.78
CA GLY A 64 -14.34 -12.44 -9.03
C GLY A 64 -15.33 -11.29 -9.13
N GLN A 65 -14.81 -10.10 -9.39
CA GLN A 65 -15.62 -8.91 -9.61
C GLN A 65 -16.17 -8.95 -11.04
N VAL A 66 -17.48 -8.82 -11.20
CA VAL A 66 -18.14 -8.79 -12.52
C VAL A 66 -18.91 -7.49 -12.67
N ARG A 67 -18.73 -6.82 -13.79
CA ARG A 67 -19.38 -5.55 -14.11
C ARG A 67 -19.92 -5.58 -15.53
N THR A 68 -21.19 -5.24 -15.69
CA THR A 68 -21.79 -4.97 -17.00
C THR A 68 -21.78 -3.47 -17.23
N VAL A 69 -21.23 -3.06 -18.37
CA VAL A 69 -20.87 -1.68 -18.68
C VAL A 69 -21.57 -1.28 -19.96
N GLN A 70 -22.28 -0.15 -19.94
CA GLN A 70 -22.88 0.43 -21.13
C GLN A 70 -21.87 1.30 -21.89
N LYS A 71 -22.11 1.49 -23.19
CA LYS A 71 -21.26 2.38 -23.97
C LYS A 71 -21.41 3.82 -23.47
N GLY A 72 -20.28 4.49 -23.26
CA GLY A 72 -20.26 5.93 -23.05
C GLY A 72 -20.40 6.68 -24.38
N ALA A 73 -19.80 7.86 -24.46
CA ALA A 73 -19.81 8.64 -25.71
C ALA A 73 -19.04 7.96 -26.85
N VAL A 74 -17.95 7.25 -26.54
CA VAL A 74 -17.09 6.59 -27.53
C VAL A 74 -16.63 5.21 -27.03
N ASN A 75 -16.24 5.13 -25.76
CA ASN A 75 -15.63 3.95 -25.16
C ASN A 75 -16.44 3.45 -23.96
N TRP A 76 -16.22 2.20 -23.61
CA TRP A 76 -16.70 1.59 -22.36
C TRP A 76 -15.62 1.77 -21.30
N HIS A 77 -16.04 2.16 -20.10
CA HIS A 77 -15.13 2.41 -18.99
C HIS A 77 -15.61 1.67 -17.75
N VAL A 78 -14.71 0.98 -17.08
CA VAL A 78 -14.98 0.29 -15.82
C VAL A 78 -13.79 0.39 -14.91
N GLU A 79 -14.07 0.44 -13.62
CA GLU A 79 -13.07 0.47 -12.57
C GLU A 79 -13.24 -0.77 -11.68
N PHE A 80 -12.11 -1.38 -11.35
CA PHE A 80 -12.00 -2.49 -10.41
C PHE A 80 -11.00 -2.15 -9.33
N VAL A 81 -11.12 -2.79 -8.17
CA VAL A 81 -10.12 -2.69 -7.10
C VAL A 81 -9.65 -4.10 -6.78
N PRO A 82 -8.50 -4.55 -7.33
CA PRO A 82 -7.97 -5.87 -7.02
C PRO A 82 -7.70 -6.01 -5.52
N GLU A 83 -8.17 -7.07 -4.88
CA GLU A 83 -8.05 -7.22 -3.42
C GLU A 83 -6.72 -7.85 -2.98
N ARG A 84 -6.14 -8.71 -3.84
CA ARG A 84 -4.94 -9.48 -3.54
C ARG A 84 -3.82 -9.19 -4.51
N ALA A 85 -2.59 -9.32 -4.02
CA ALA A 85 -1.39 -9.24 -4.84
C ALA A 85 -1.13 -10.64 -5.44
N ALA A 86 -1.60 -10.85 -6.66
CA ALA A 86 -1.55 -12.13 -7.36
C ALA A 86 -1.73 -11.89 -8.87
N VAL A 87 -1.50 -12.93 -9.67
CA VAL A 87 -1.85 -12.90 -11.09
C VAL A 87 -3.37 -12.89 -11.22
N HIS A 88 -3.90 -11.88 -11.91
CA HIS A 88 -5.32 -11.73 -12.19
C HIS A 88 -5.61 -12.03 -13.65
N GLN A 89 -6.79 -12.60 -13.88
CA GLN A 89 -7.39 -12.80 -15.18
C GLN A 89 -8.54 -11.81 -15.37
N LEU A 90 -8.50 -11.08 -16.49
CA LEU A 90 -9.55 -10.21 -16.96
C LEU A 90 -10.22 -10.85 -18.16
N ASP A 91 -11.53 -11.07 -18.06
CA ASP A 91 -12.32 -11.52 -19.19
C ASP A 91 -13.28 -10.41 -19.62
N VAL A 92 -13.26 -10.09 -20.91
CA VAL A 92 -14.19 -9.15 -21.53
C VAL A 92 -15.08 -9.95 -22.46
N SER A 93 -16.38 -9.94 -22.19
CA SER A 93 -17.38 -10.64 -22.99
C SER A 93 -18.43 -9.70 -23.54
N PHE A 94 -18.88 -9.98 -24.75
CA PHE A 94 -19.92 -9.22 -25.42
C PHE A 94 -20.62 -10.09 -26.46
N ARG A 95 -21.84 -9.70 -26.80
CA ARG A 95 -22.68 -10.46 -27.74
C ARG A 95 -23.03 -9.59 -28.93
N THR A 96 -22.56 -10.01 -30.10
CA THR A 96 -23.04 -9.48 -31.39
C THR A 96 -23.99 -10.52 -32.00
N THR A 97 -23.64 -11.09 -33.16
CA THR A 97 -24.30 -12.28 -33.71
C THR A 97 -23.97 -13.53 -32.88
N ARG A 98 -22.77 -13.58 -32.31
CA ARG A 98 -22.27 -14.64 -31.41
C ARG A 98 -21.72 -14.04 -30.12
N ILE A 99 -21.59 -14.87 -29.08
CA ILE A 99 -20.88 -14.49 -27.85
C ILE A 99 -19.38 -14.52 -28.15
N LYS A 100 -18.69 -13.45 -27.78
CA LYS A 100 -17.24 -13.29 -27.93
C LYS A 100 -16.65 -13.03 -26.55
N VAL A 101 -15.48 -13.61 -26.30
CA VAL A 101 -14.77 -13.48 -25.02
C VAL A 101 -13.29 -13.26 -25.29
N LEU A 102 -12.74 -12.19 -24.71
CA LEU A 102 -11.31 -11.91 -24.67
C LEU A 102 -10.80 -12.23 -23.26
N HIS A 103 -9.69 -12.95 -23.20
CA HIS A 103 -9.00 -13.28 -21.96
C HIS A 103 -7.66 -12.54 -21.91
N ALA A 104 -7.37 -11.90 -20.80
CA ALA A 104 -6.09 -11.25 -20.54
C ALA A 104 -5.62 -11.58 -19.12
N GLU A 105 -4.31 -11.68 -18.94
CA GLU A 105 -3.71 -11.95 -17.64
C GLU A 105 -2.64 -10.93 -17.33
N PHE A 106 -2.60 -10.46 -16.08
CA PHE A 106 -1.61 -9.49 -15.63
C PHE A 106 -1.31 -9.67 -14.14
N ASP A 107 -0.17 -9.14 -13.72
CA ASP A 107 0.31 -9.25 -12.35
C ASP A 107 -0.14 -8.06 -11.51
N VAL A 108 -0.68 -8.32 -10.32
CA VAL A 108 -1.06 -7.28 -9.35
C VAL A 108 -0.04 -7.25 -8.22
N GLY A 109 0.63 -6.12 -8.07
CA GLY A 109 1.66 -5.93 -7.07
C GLY A 109 1.11 -5.76 -5.65
N SER A 110 2.00 -5.90 -4.66
CA SER A 110 1.70 -5.66 -3.25
C SER A 110 1.19 -4.23 -2.99
N PRO A 111 0.30 -4.06 -1.99
CA PRO A 111 -0.18 -2.75 -1.58
C PRO A 111 0.99 -1.90 -1.08
N ARG A 112 0.89 -0.57 -1.25
CA ARG A 112 1.88 0.34 -0.68
C ARG A 112 1.67 0.40 0.84
N LEU A 113 2.72 0.11 1.60
CA LEU A 113 2.69 0.40 3.03
C LEU A 113 2.56 1.93 3.21
N PRO A 114 1.59 2.41 4.01
CA PRO A 114 1.47 3.82 4.27
C PRO A 114 2.72 4.32 4.98
N HIS A 115 3.33 5.39 4.46
CA HIS A 115 4.58 5.95 5.00
C HIS A 115 4.48 6.29 6.50
N LEU A 116 3.27 6.60 7.00
CA LEU A 116 3.01 6.84 8.42
C LEU A 116 3.37 5.65 9.32
N LEU A 117 3.13 4.41 8.89
CA LEU A 117 3.52 3.23 9.66
C LEU A 117 5.04 3.06 9.67
N LEU A 118 5.70 3.41 8.57
CA LEU A 118 7.15 3.37 8.47
C LEU A 118 7.80 4.38 9.42
N TRP A 119 7.33 5.64 9.39
CA TRP A 119 7.78 6.69 10.30
C TRP A 119 7.40 6.42 11.75
N GLY A 120 6.20 5.88 11.99
CA GLY A 120 5.75 5.48 13.32
C GLY A 120 6.64 4.40 13.93
N GLY A 121 7.02 3.39 13.13
CA GLY A 121 7.96 2.35 13.57
C GLY A 121 9.35 2.90 13.91
N VAL A 122 9.89 3.79 13.07
CA VAL A 122 11.18 4.46 13.34
C VAL A 122 11.10 5.32 14.61
N GLY A 123 10.06 6.14 14.75
CA GLY A 123 9.85 6.98 15.92
C GLY A 123 9.73 6.17 17.21
N LEU A 124 8.96 5.08 17.19
CA LEU A 124 8.80 4.19 18.34
C LEU A 124 10.12 3.48 18.69
N GLY A 125 10.89 3.06 17.68
CA GLY A 125 12.21 2.45 17.87
C GLY A 125 13.21 3.40 18.50
N VAL A 126 13.27 4.66 18.04
CA VAL A 126 14.14 5.70 18.62
C VAL A 126 13.72 6.01 20.06
N LEU A 127 12.42 6.16 20.32
CA LEU A 127 11.93 6.42 21.67
C LEU A 127 12.25 5.26 22.63
N GLY A 128 12.08 4.02 22.17
CA GLY A 128 12.45 2.82 22.92
C GLY A 128 13.95 2.77 23.24
N ALA A 129 14.82 3.08 22.28
CA ALA A 129 16.26 3.13 22.48
C ALA A 129 16.67 4.19 23.51
N ILE A 130 16.05 5.39 23.46
CA ILE A 130 16.30 6.47 24.43
C ILE A 130 15.87 6.04 25.84
N LEU A 131 14.69 5.42 25.98
CA LEU A 131 14.18 4.93 27.26
C LEU A 131 15.08 3.83 27.85
N LEU A 132 15.56 2.91 26.99
CA LEU A 132 16.46 1.85 27.40
C LEU A 132 17.82 2.40 27.83
N ALA A 133 18.39 3.36 27.08
CA ALA A 133 19.63 4.03 27.42
C ALA A 133 19.53 4.76 28.77
N ARG A 134 18.42 5.48 29.03
CA ARG A 134 18.18 6.13 30.34
C ARG A 134 18.07 5.10 31.47
N ARG A 135 17.40 3.97 31.24
CA ARG A 135 17.27 2.89 32.23
C ARG A 135 18.61 2.25 32.57
N LEU A 136 19.46 2.01 31.58
CA LEU A 136 20.82 1.48 31.79
C LEU A 136 21.69 2.49 32.56
N LEU A 137 21.67 3.76 32.16
CA LEU A 137 22.45 4.81 32.82
C LEU A 137 22.01 5.06 34.28
N GLN A 138 20.72 4.91 34.59
CA GLN A 138 20.21 4.96 35.96
C GLN A 138 20.62 3.73 36.79
N LYS A 139 20.79 2.57 36.16
CA LYS A 139 21.21 1.33 36.81
C LYS A 139 22.71 1.31 37.09
N GLU A 140 23.50 2.07 36.33
CA GLU A 140 24.93 2.28 36.55
C GLU A 140 25.25 3.35 37.60
N LYS A 141 24.25 4.06 38.15
CA LYS A 141 24.49 4.98 39.28
C LYS A 141 24.85 4.15 40.52
N PRO A 142 26.10 4.19 41.04
CA PRO A 142 26.51 3.34 42.15
C PRO A 142 25.73 3.70 43.43
N PRO A 143 25.22 2.74 44.20
CA PRO A 143 24.85 2.99 45.58
C PRO A 143 26.15 2.99 46.40
N GLY A 144 26.66 4.17 46.75
CA GLY A 144 27.86 4.22 47.56
C GLY A 144 28.53 5.58 47.66
N SER A 145 27.92 6.48 48.43
CA SER A 145 28.71 7.29 49.34
C SER A 145 28.16 6.97 50.73
N PRO A 146 28.79 6.07 51.52
CA PRO A 146 28.40 5.89 52.90
C PRO A 146 28.81 7.16 53.65
N ALA A 147 27.86 7.73 54.39
CA ALA A 147 28.19 8.61 55.49
C ALA A 147 28.95 7.82 56.58
N PRO A 148 29.80 8.48 57.37
CA PRO A 148 29.82 8.17 58.79
C PRO A 148 29.49 9.41 59.62
N GLU A 149 28.61 9.15 60.57
CA GLU A 149 28.15 9.99 61.67
C GLU A 149 29.24 10.17 62.76
N THR A 150 29.28 11.38 63.35
CA THR A 150 29.41 11.70 64.80
C THR A 150 30.67 11.31 65.63
N GLY A 151 31.17 12.31 66.39
CA GLY A 151 32.08 12.22 67.54
C GLY A 151 33.50 12.71 67.21
N ILE A 152 34.13 13.67 67.88
CA ILE A 152 34.39 13.72 69.33
C ILE A 152 34.67 15.17 69.77
N SER A 153 34.00 15.55 70.86
CA SER A 153 34.37 16.64 71.76
C SER A 153 35.76 16.41 72.35
N SER A 154 36.61 17.44 72.39
CA SER A 154 37.70 17.61 73.37
C SER A 154 38.19 19.06 73.34
N ALA A 155 37.67 19.87 74.26
CA ALA A 155 38.37 21.03 74.80
C ALA A 155 39.44 20.53 75.80
N PRO A 156 40.53 21.30 76.01
CA PRO A 156 40.55 22.14 77.21
C PRO A 156 41.19 23.53 76.99
N GLY A 157 40.76 24.50 77.80
CA GLY A 157 41.38 25.82 77.94
C GLY A 157 42.74 25.77 78.66
N PRO A 158 43.41 26.93 78.79
CA PRO A 158 43.26 27.67 80.04
C PRO A 158 43.17 29.21 79.91
N ASP A 159 42.43 29.80 80.86
CA ASP A 159 42.65 31.00 81.73
C ASP A 159 43.85 31.93 81.39
N GLU A 160 43.85 33.25 81.60
CA GLU A 160 43.14 34.12 82.54
C GLU A 160 43.43 35.61 82.18
N SER A 161 42.77 36.52 82.91
CA SER A 161 43.17 37.92 83.27
C SER A 161 42.42 39.10 82.63
N SER A 162 41.27 39.39 83.25
CA SER A 162 40.89 40.64 83.94
C SER A 162 41.55 42.00 83.59
N SER A 163 40.65 42.95 83.32
CA SER A 163 40.48 44.28 83.93
C SER A 163 41.60 45.33 83.87
N LEU A 164 41.29 46.46 83.21
CA LEU A 164 41.06 47.77 83.83
C LEU A 164 40.29 48.70 82.88
#